data_AF-A0A9P9J8Q8-F1
#
_entry.id   AF-A0A9P9J8Q8-F1
#
_cell.length_a   1.000
_cell.length_b   1.000
_cell.length_c   1.000
_cell.angle_alpha   90.00
_cell.angle_beta   90.00
_cell.angle_gamma   90.00
#
_symmetry.space_group_name_H-M   'P 1'
#
loop_
_entity.id
_entity.type
_entity.pdbx_description
1 polymer ?
#
loop_
_entity_poly.entity_id
_entity_poly.type
_entity_poly.pdbx_seq_one_letter_code
_entity_poly.pdbx_strand_id
1 'polypeptide(L)'
;MAGRTIFEDAASPKVAGNPFLPGSEVLAAVSRASHKFDNLIHYNTTVEDVIKLPDGSLQLTLRQENQDGTDTWYNEQYDHVVVATGHNSVPKVPDIPGLKTWKGALRHSVTWRSGKEYTDQRVLVVGSSESAIDLCVYSKEYAKDPISLSQRTPHPRHPNLFEHHGIKVVTTIDSIDDTKIHLSDGTVLDDVDTIVFATGYFYSYPFLSKVRPSRATCGGRVPGLYQHIFDIHNPDSIAFVGVVNGSLSWLTWEKSAFLVALLWSGKIRLPPKEAQEEWERKRLETVQDSRFHVLPTQPDRILFWDELNELAAEYLSSGALDDGLLRSYPFEWVVELLSSRDSKLKHYGLPLDSDKGKISLGV
;
A
#
# COMPACT_ATOMS: atom_id res chain seq x y z
N MET A 1 -23.80 15.42 -13.27
CA MET A 1 -23.39 15.45 -11.85
C MET A 1 -21.94 15.89 -11.84
N ALA A 2 -21.59 16.96 -11.11
CA ALA A 2 -20.18 17.34 -10.97
C ALA A 2 -19.40 16.14 -10.43
N GLY A 3 -18.21 15.87 -10.98
CA GLY A 3 -17.34 14.78 -10.54
C GLY A 3 -16.89 15.00 -9.10
N ARG A 4 -17.71 14.56 -8.15
CA ARG A 4 -17.40 14.52 -6.72
C ARG A 4 -16.81 13.16 -6.39
N THR A 5 -15.89 13.13 -5.44
CA THR A 5 -15.37 11.87 -4.91
C THR A 5 -16.53 11.06 -4.33
N ILE A 6 -16.54 9.73 -4.50
CA ILE A 6 -17.59 8.90 -3.87
C ILE A 6 -17.44 8.92 -2.34
N PHE A 7 -16.28 9.38 -1.84
CA PHE A 7 -15.94 9.50 -0.43
C PHE A 7 -16.23 10.86 0.20
N GLU A 8 -16.57 11.90 -0.57
CA GLU A 8 -17.13 13.16 -0.03
C GLU A 8 -18.46 12.90 0.70
N ASP A 9 -19.29 12.02 0.15
CA ASP A 9 -20.58 11.62 0.72
C ASP A 9 -20.48 10.43 1.67
N ALA A 10 -19.40 9.63 1.58
CA ALA A 10 -19.15 8.50 2.47
C ALA A 10 -18.57 8.96 3.82
N ALA A 11 -19.07 10.08 4.34
CA ALA A 11 -18.74 10.66 5.63
C ALA A 11 -17.23 10.77 5.88
N SER A 12 -16.71 11.98 5.95
CA SER A 12 -15.82 12.28 7.06
C SER A 12 -16.72 12.30 8.30
N PRO A 13 -16.89 11.22 9.08
CA PRO A 13 -17.41 11.39 10.41
C PRO A 13 -16.45 12.36 11.09
N LYS A 14 -16.89 13.61 11.21
CA LYS A 14 -16.32 14.57 12.15
C LYS A 14 -16.65 14.01 13.53
N VAL A 15 -15.97 12.93 13.93
CA VAL A 15 -15.98 12.48 15.31
C VAL A 15 -15.36 13.64 16.08
N ALA A 16 -16.19 14.30 16.89
CA ALA A 16 -15.78 15.49 17.63
C ALA A 16 -14.47 15.20 18.39
N GLY A 17 -13.37 15.78 17.91
CA GLY A 17 -12.05 15.72 18.56
C GLY A 17 -11.12 14.55 18.20
N ASN A 18 -11.52 13.57 17.38
CA ASN A 18 -10.62 12.51 16.90
C ASN A 18 -10.67 12.35 15.38
N PRO A 19 -9.62 12.72 14.62
CA PRO A 19 -9.59 12.57 13.17
C PRO A 19 -9.35 11.12 12.71
N PHE A 20 -9.11 10.17 13.62
CA PHE A 20 -8.83 8.76 13.30
C PHE A 20 -10.05 7.88 13.57
N LEU A 21 -10.50 7.16 12.53
CA LEU A 21 -11.59 6.21 12.64
C LEU A 21 -11.10 4.80 12.93
N PRO A 22 -11.85 4.02 13.73
CA PRO A 22 -11.63 2.59 13.84
C PRO A 22 -11.73 1.90 12.48
N GLY A 23 -10.92 0.86 12.27
CA GLY A 23 -10.95 0.09 11.02
C GLY A 23 -12.33 -0.52 10.70
N SER A 24 -13.12 -0.85 11.73
CA SER A 24 -14.50 -1.33 11.55
C SER A 24 -15.44 -0.27 10.98
N GLU A 25 -15.25 1.00 11.33
CA GLU A 25 -16.06 2.09 10.78
C GLU A 25 -15.68 2.38 9.33
N VAL A 26 -14.37 2.38 9.03
CA VAL A 26 -13.87 2.50 7.66
C VAL A 26 -14.39 1.36 6.80
N LEU A 27 -14.29 0.11 7.28
CA LEU A 27 -14.82 -1.06 6.59
C LEU A 27 -16.34 -0.92 6.33
N ALA A 28 -17.10 -0.54 7.34
CA ALA A 28 -18.54 -0.36 7.18
C ALA A 28 -18.88 0.75 6.17
N ALA A 29 -18.09 1.83 6.11
CA ALA A 29 -18.25 2.88 5.11
C ALA A 29 -17.96 2.38 3.69
N VAL A 30 -16.85 1.64 3.49
CA VAL A 30 -16.53 1.00 2.20
C VAL A 30 -17.64 0.05 1.77
N SER A 31 -18.06 -0.86 2.65
CA SER A 31 -19.09 -1.85 2.33
C SER A 31 -20.41 -1.18 1.94
N ARG A 32 -20.85 -0.15 2.67
CA ARG A 32 -22.06 0.60 2.29
C ARG A 32 -21.93 1.28 0.92
N ALA A 33 -20.75 1.81 0.60
CA ALA A 33 -20.51 2.42 -0.70
C ALA A 33 -20.49 1.37 -1.82
N SER A 34 -19.91 0.19 -1.59
CA SER A 34 -19.80 -0.89 -2.58
C SER A 34 -21.15 -1.54 -2.89
N HIS A 35 -22.07 -1.62 -1.92
CA HIS A 35 -23.38 -2.28 -2.11
C HIS A 35 -24.24 -1.69 -3.23
N LYS A 36 -23.97 -0.44 -3.65
CA LYS A 36 -24.61 0.19 -4.82
C LYS A 36 -24.21 -0.46 -6.14
N PHE A 37 -23.15 -1.24 -6.14
CA PHE A 37 -22.56 -1.90 -7.31
C PHE A 37 -22.59 -3.43 -7.20
N ASP A 38 -23.35 -4.00 -6.27
CA ASP A 38 -23.44 -5.47 -6.07
C ASP A 38 -23.84 -6.20 -7.36
N ASN A 39 -24.63 -5.57 -8.22
CA ASN A 39 -25.01 -6.12 -9.53
C ASN A 39 -23.85 -6.21 -10.54
N LEU A 40 -22.69 -5.66 -10.22
CA LEU A 40 -21.46 -5.70 -11.01
C LEU A 40 -20.34 -6.50 -10.32
N ILE A 41 -20.56 -6.98 -9.09
CA ILE A 41 -19.53 -7.64 -8.27
C ILE A 41 -19.81 -9.13 -8.19
N HIS A 42 -18.85 -9.93 -8.64
CA HIS A 42 -18.84 -11.38 -8.46
C HIS A 42 -18.08 -11.72 -7.19
N TYR A 43 -18.81 -11.90 -6.08
CA TYR A 43 -18.23 -12.32 -4.80
C TYR A 43 -17.72 -13.76 -4.84
N ASN A 44 -16.84 -14.10 -3.88
CA ASN A 44 -16.24 -15.44 -3.74
C ASN A 44 -15.61 -15.98 -5.02
N THR A 45 -15.09 -15.07 -5.87
CA THR A 45 -14.54 -15.39 -7.18
C THR A 45 -13.12 -14.88 -7.28
N THR A 46 -12.17 -15.76 -7.59
CA THR A 46 -10.77 -15.43 -7.81
C THR A 46 -10.44 -15.42 -9.30
N VAL A 47 -9.59 -14.48 -9.71
CA VAL A 47 -8.98 -14.46 -11.04
C VAL A 47 -7.69 -15.29 -10.96
N GLU A 48 -7.68 -16.42 -11.66
CA GLU A 48 -6.59 -17.40 -11.59
C GLU A 48 -5.58 -17.20 -12.71
N ASP A 49 -6.03 -16.76 -13.88
CA ASP A 49 -5.17 -16.52 -15.05
C ASP A 49 -5.78 -15.49 -16.01
N VAL A 50 -4.93 -14.86 -16.79
CA VAL A 50 -5.28 -13.93 -17.86
C VAL A 50 -4.42 -14.24 -19.07
N ILE A 51 -5.08 -14.49 -20.21
CA ILE A 51 -4.42 -14.68 -21.50
C ILE A 51 -4.93 -13.69 -22.52
N LYS A 52 -4.09 -13.38 -23.52
CA LYS A 52 -4.49 -12.57 -24.67
C LYS A 52 -4.88 -13.48 -25.83
N LEU A 53 -6.07 -13.29 -26.37
CA LEU A 53 -6.60 -14.06 -27.49
C LEU A 53 -6.11 -13.51 -28.83
N PRO A 54 -6.22 -14.29 -29.93
CA PRO A 54 -5.77 -13.86 -31.26
C PRO A 54 -6.47 -12.60 -31.80
N ASP A 55 -7.70 -12.33 -31.35
CA ASP A 55 -8.46 -11.12 -31.69
C ASP A 55 -8.05 -9.89 -30.87
N GLY A 56 -7.14 -10.06 -29.91
CA GLY A 56 -6.63 -9.00 -29.05
C GLY A 56 -7.35 -8.85 -27.70
N SER A 57 -8.50 -9.52 -27.51
CA SER A 57 -9.23 -9.52 -26.24
C SER A 57 -8.49 -10.29 -25.16
N LEU A 58 -8.87 -10.06 -23.90
CA LEU A 58 -8.33 -10.74 -22.73
C LEU A 58 -9.33 -11.77 -22.24
N GLN A 59 -8.90 -13.02 -22.08
CA GLN A 59 -9.69 -14.06 -21.45
C GLN A 59 -9.22 -14.24 -20.01
N LEU A 60 -10.15 -14.12 -19.07
CA LEU A 60 -9.95 -14.42 -17.65
C LEU A 60 -10.37 -15.85 -17.36
N THR A 61 -9.53 -16.58 -16.63
CA THR A 61 -9.92 -17.83 -15.95
C THR A 61 -10.36 -17.50 -14.54
N LEU A 62 -11.61 -17.84 -14.22
CA LEU A 62 -12.27 -17.51 -12.97
C LEU A 62 -12.58 -18.78 -12.18
N ARG A 63 -12.36 -18.71 -10.87
CA ARG A 63 -12.73 -19.76 -9.91
C ARG A 63 -13.69 -19.19 -8.88
N GLN A 64 -14.91 -19.69 -8.85
CA GLN A 64 -15.92 -19.32 -7.86
C GLN A 64 -16.05 -20.42 -6.81
N GLU A 65 -15.89 -20.05 -5.53
CA GLU A 65 -16.11 -20.95 -4.40
C GLU A 65 -17.62 -21.05 -4.09
N ASN A 66 -18.14 -22.27 -4.12
CA ASN A 66 -19.55 -22.58 -3.85
C ASN A 66 -19.78 -22.83 -2.35
N GLN A 67 -21.02 -22.65 -1.90
CA GLN A 67 -21.39 -22.85 -0.49
C GLN A 67 -21.22 -24.30 0.00
N ASP A 68 -21.25 -25.27 -0.90
CA ASP A 68 -21.06 -26.69 -0.61
C ASP A 68 -19.57 -27.10 -0.53
N GLY A 69 -18.65 -26.12 -0.65
CA GLY A 69 -17.21 -26.34 -0.63
C GLY A 69 -16.64 -26.84 -1.96
N THR A 70 -17.43 -26.87 -3.04
CA THR A 70 -16.94 -27.14 -4.39
C THR A 70 -16.53 -25.85 -5.11
N ASP A 71 -15.80 -25.98 -6.22
CA ASP A 71 -15.40 -24.86 -7.06
C ASP A 71 -16.06 -24.93 -8.44
N THR A 72 -16.59 -23.80 -8.91
CA THR A 72 -17.00 -23.63 -10.31
C THR A 72 -15.91 -22.88 -11.07
N TRP A 73 -15.45 -23.46 -12.19
CA TRP A 73 -14.44 -22.86 -13.06
C TRP A 73 -15.06 -22.45 -14.38
N TYR A 74 -14.82 -21.22 -14.81
CA TYR A 74 -15.34 -20.70 -16.07
C TYR A 74 -14.43 -19.61 -16.64
N ASN A 75 -14.65 -19.27 -17.89
CA ASN A 75 -13.89 -18.22 -18.56
C ASN A 75 -14.81 -17.11 -19.04
N GLU A 76 -14.30 -15.89 -19.00
CA GLU A 76 -14.96 -14.71 -19.54
C GLU A 76 -13.97 -13.89 -20.38
N GLN A 77 -14.48 -13.14 -21.35
CA GLN A 77 -13.68 -12.33 -22.27
C GLN A 77 -13.98 -10.86 -22.07
N TYR A 78 -12.93 -10.04 -22.10
CA TYR A 78 -12.98 -8.60 -21.85
C TYR A 78 -12.01 -7.88 -22.80
N ASP A 79 -12.42 -6.69 -23.27
CA ASP A 79 -11.53 -5.81 -24.04
C ASP A 79 -10.46 -5.17 -23.13
N HIS A 80 -10.83 -4.90 -21.87
CA HIS A 80 -10.02 -4.19 -20.90
C HIS A 80 -10.07 -4.81 -19.50
N VAL A 81 -8.96 -4.76 -18.77
CA VAL A 81 -8.81 -5.27 -17.40
C VAL A 81 -8.15 -4.21 -16.52
N VAL A 82 -8.85 -3.81 -15.45
CA VAL A 82 -8.27 -2.98 -14.38
C VAL A 82 -7.86 -3.87 -13.22
N VAL A 83 -6.58 -3.84 -12.88
CA VAL A 83 -6.01 -4.58 -11.76
C VAL A 83 -6.06 -3.73 -10.50
N ALA A 84 -6.93 -4.11 -9.56
CA ALA A 84 -7.17 -3.39 -8.30
C ALA A 84 -7.09 -4.31 -7.06
N THR A 85 -6.24 -5.35 -7.11
CA THR A 85 -6.11 -6.37 -6.05
C THR A 85 -5.28 -5.92 -4.84
N GLY A 86 -4.71 -4.71 -4.88
CA GLY A 86 -3.83 -4.17 -3.84
C GLY A 86 -2.46 -4.85 -3.79
N HIS A 87 -1.66 -4.47 -2.78
CA HIS A 87 -0.26 -4.89 -2.66
C HIS A 87 0.18 -5.27 -1.24
N ASN A 88 -0.77 -5.53 -0.32
CA ASN A 88 -0.51 -5.83 1.09
C ASN A 88 -0.91 -7.26 1.49
N SER A 89 -0.76 -8.23 0.59
CA SER A 89 -1.18 -9.62 0.79
C SER A 89 -0.01 -10.61 0.83
N VAL A 90 1.00 -10.46 -0.03
CA VAL A 90 2.15 -11.37 -0.09
C VAL A 90 3.24 -10.89 0.86
N PRO A 91 3.48 -11.56 2.01
CA PRO A 91 4.40 -11.09 3.04
C PRO A 91 5.85 -11.12 2.56
N LYS A 92 6.61 -10.11 2.93
CA LYS A 92 8.05 -10.05 2.66
C LYS A 92 8.82 -10.50 3.90
N VAL A 93 9.34 -11.71 3.88
CA VAL A 93 10.24 -12.22 4.94
C VAL A 93 11.69 -12.16 4.42
N PRO A 94 12.63 -11.52 5.15
CA PRO A 94 14.03 -11.50 4.75
C PRO A 94 14.65 -12.90 4.82
N ASP A 95 15.56 -13.19 3.90
CA ASP A 95 16.36 -14.41 3.95
C ASP A 95 17.41 -14.27 5.07
N ILE A 96 17.12 -14.87 6.23
CA ILE A 96 17.99 -14.84 7.41
C ILE A 96 18.64 -16.22 7.57
N PRO A 97 19.98 -16.31 7.62
CA PRO A 97 20.68 -17.57 7.87
C PRO A 97 20.14 -18.29 9.11
N GLY A 98 19.74 -19.55 8.94
CA GLY A 98 19.25 -20.42 10.01
C GLY A 98 17.81 -20.16 10.49
N LEU A 99 17.09 -19.18 9.93
CA LEU A 99 15.68 -18.92 10.30
C LEU A 99 14.77 -20.16 10.21
N LYS A 100 15.06 -21.08 9.27
CA LYS A 100 14.29 -22.33 9.08
C LYS A 100 14.42 -23.31 10.25
N THR A 101 15.43 -23.19 11.12
CA THR A 101 15.63 -24.08 12.27
C THR A 101 15.02 -23.52 13.56
N TRP A 102 14.52 -22.28 13.54
CA TRP A 102 13.89 -21.63 14.68
C TRP A 102 12.74 -22.45 15.25
N LYS A 103 12.76 -22.73 16.55
CA LYS A 103 11.74 -23.54 17.24
C LYS A 103 10.58 -22.74 17.80
N GLY A 104 10.73 -21.42 17.96
CA GLY A 104 9.65 -20.54 18.40
C GLY A 104 8.66 -20.22 17.28
N ALA A 105 7.69 -19.36 17.57
CA ALA A 105 6.71 -18.96 16.57
C ALA A 105 7.30 -17.94 15.58
N LEU A 106 6.97 -18.12 14.29
CA LEU A 106 7.23 -17.14 13.24
C LEU A 106 5.90 -16.57 12.76
N ARG A 107 5.79 -15.24 12.74
CA ARG A 107 4.60 -14.53 12.24
C ARG A 107 5.00 -13.39 11.32
N HIS A 108 4.07 -12.95 10.49
CA HIS A 108 4.18 -11.71 9.74
C HIS A 108 3.00 -10.80 10.14
N SER A 109 3.17 -9.48 10.04
CA SER A 109 2.15 -8.50 10.42
C SER A 109 0.78 -8.70 9.74
N VAL A 110 0.75 -9.42 8.61
CA VAL A 110 -0.48 -9.73 7.84
C VAL A 110 -1.46 -10.60 8.63
N THR A 111 -0.97 -11.44 9.54
CA THR A 111 -1.81 -12.34 10.35
C THR A 111 -2.15 -11.77 11.72
N TRP A 112 -1.57 -10.63 12.11
CA TRP A 112 -1.84 -10.00 13.39
C TRP A 112 -3.26 -9.42 13.43
N ARG A 113 -3.98 -9.64 14.53
CA ARG A 113 -5.32 -9.08 14.79
C ARG A 113 -5.39 -8.35 16.12
N SER A 114 -4.63 -8.76 17.12
CA SER A 114 -4.62 -8.11 18.44
C SER A 114 -3.31 -8.33 19.19
N GLY A 115 -2.93 -7.37 20.04
CA GLY A 115 -1.82 -7.52 20.99
C GLY A 115 -1.99 -8.70 21.96
N LYS A 116 -3.24 -9.11 22.24
CA LYS A 116 -3.57 -10.29 23.07
C LYS A 116 -3.00 -11.60 22.56
N GLU A 117 -2.67 -11.69 21.27
CA GLU A 117 -2.01 -12.87 20.69
C GLU A 117 -0.63 -13.13 21.30
N TYR A 118 -0.04 -12.12 21.95
CA TYR A 118 1.29 -12.15 22.54
C TYR A 118 1.26 -12.16 24.07
N THR A 119 0.11 -12.43 24.71
CA THR A 119 0.02 -12.51 26.17
C THR A 119 1.10 -13.43 26.75
N ASP A 120 1.87 -12.91 27.70
CA ASP A 120 2.95 -13.60 28.41
C ASP A 120 4.09 -14.15 27.52
N GLN A 121 4.23 -13.65 26.29
CA GLN A 121 5.31 -14.03 25.36
C GLN A 121 6.38 -12.95 25.26
N ARG A 122 7.64 -13.36 25.11
CA ARG A 122 8.73 -12.47 24.70
C ARG A 122 8.76 -12.36 23.19
N VAL A 123 8.61 -11.14 22.69
CA VAL A 123 8.40 -10.87 21.25
C VAL A 123 9.56 -10.07 20.68
N LEU A 124 10.08 -10.53 19.54
CA LEU A 124 10.96 -9.76 18.67
C LEU A 124 10.18 -9.29 17.44
N VAL A 125 10.04 -7.98 17.26
CA VAL A 125 9.49 -7.38 16.04
C VAL A 125 10.63 -7.01 15.10
N VAL A 126 10.53 -7.35 13.82
CA VAL A 126 11.54 -7.06 12.79
C VAL A 126 11.00 -6.04 11.79
N GLY A 127 11.66 -4.90 11.67
CA GLY A 127 11.22 -3.76 10.86
C GLY A 127 10.65 -2.63 11.71
N SER A 128 10.55 -1.43 11.14
CA SER A 128 10.31 -0.21 11.92
C SER A 128 9.37 0.80 11.28
N SER A 129 8.53 0.35 10.34
CA SER A 129 7.51 1.20 9.69
C SER A 129 6.19 1.18 10.48
N GLU A 130 5.10 1.69 9.89
CA GLU A 130 3.80 1.86 10.57
C GLU A 130 3.31 0.57 11.24
N SER A 131 3.38 -0.59 10.56
CA SER A 131 2.95 -1.87 11.17
C SER A 131 3.74 -2.25 12.42
N ALA A 132 5.04 -1.93 12.46
CA ALA A 132 5.88 -2.20 13.62
C ALA A 132 5.54 -1.29 14.79
N ILE A 133 5.21 -0.02 14.51
CA ILE A 133 4.71 0.94 15.51
C ILE A 133 3.45 0.37 16.18
N ASP A 134 2.44 0.01 15.38
CA ASP A 134 1.18 -0.52 15.90
C ASP A 134 1.38 -1.83 16.66
N LEU A 135 2.12 -2.78 16.09
CA LEU A 135 2.45 -4.05 16.74
C LEU A 135 3.08 -3.83 18.12
N CYS A 136 4.13 -3.00 18.21
CA CYS A 136 4.83 -2.75 19.47
C CYS A 136 3.93 -2.04 20.49
N VAL A 137 3.27 -0.96 20.08
CA VAL A 137 2.46 -0.12 21.00
C VAL A 137 1.25 -0.89 21.52
N TYR A 138 0.49 -1.56 20.64
CA TYR A 138 -0.74 -2.26 21.06
C TYR A 138 -0.48 -3.65 21.67
N SER A 139 0.72 -4.21 21.54
CA SER A 139 1.07 -5.48 22.19
C SER A 139 1.76 -5.29 23.54
N LYS A 140 2.24 -4.08 23.86
CA LYS A 140 3.01 -3.80 25.07
C LYS A 140 2.29 -4.19 26.37
N GLU A 141 0.97 -4.00 26.43
CA GLU A 141 0.20 -4.34 27.64
C GLU A 141 -0.01 -5.85 27.85
N TYR A 142 0.28 -6.67 26.84
CA TYR A 142 0.06 -8.13 26.87
C TYR A 142 1.38 -8.92 26.85
N ALA A 143 2.35 -8.50 26.04
CA ALA A 143 3.63 -9.18 25.91
C ALA A 143 4.51 -9.00 27.16
N LYS A 144 5.44 -9.93 27.37
CA LYS A 144 6.48 -9.79 28.39
C LYS A 144 7.39 -8.62 28.03
N ASP A 145 7.64 -7.76 29.02
CA ASP A 145 8.54 -6.63 28.88
C ASP A 145 10.02 -7.05 28.95
N PRO A 146 10.92 -6.45 28.14
CA PRO A 146 10.62 -5.56 27.03
C PRO A 146 10.29 -6.32 25.73
N ILE A 147 9.37 -5.77 24.93
CA ILE A 147 9.32 -6.11 23.50
C ILE A 147 10.62 -5.64 22.85
N SER A 148 11.27 -6.51 22.09
CA SER A 148 12.47 -6.15 21.32
C SER A 148 12.11 -5.79 19.88
N LEU A 149 12.79 -4.80 19.31
CA LEU A 149 12.60 -4.33 17.93
C LEU A 149 13.93 -4.32 17.18
N SER A 150 14.09 -5.21 16.20
CA SER A 150 15.24 -5.20 15.30
C SER A 150 15.03 -4.16 14.19
N GLN A 151 15.85 -3.11 14.18
CA GLN A 151 15.72 -1.98 13.27
C GLN A 151 17.03 -1.68 12.53
N ARG A 152 16.94 -1.53 11.20
CA ARG A 152 18.07 -1.07 10.36
C ARG A 152 18.19 0.45 10.30
N THR A 153 17.07 1.15 10.28
CA THR A 153 17.02 2.61 10.14
C THR A 153 15.89 3.17 10.99
N PRO A 154 16.13 4.23 11.80
CA PRO A 154 15.10 4.94 12.56
C PRO A 154 13.84 5.25 11.74
N HIS A 155 12.68 5.27 12.38
CA HIS A 155 11.45 5.63 11.67
C HIS A 155 11.54 7.09 11.17
N PRO A 156 11.35 7.39 9.88
CA PRO A 156 11.71 8.67 9.29
C PRO A 156 10.91 9.85 9.85
N ARG A 157 9.70 9.60 10.39
CA ARG A 157 8.84 10.65 10.97
C ARG A 157 8.87 10.69 12.50
N HIS A 158 9.28 9.60 13.15
CA HIS A 158 9.19 9.42 14.60
C HIS A 158 10.39 8.59 15.09
N PRO A 159 11.62 9.12 15.00
CA PRO A 159 12.84 8.32 15.17
C PRO A 159 12.97 7.68 16.56
N ASN A 160 12.45 8.31 17.61
CA ASN A 160 12.56 7.86 19.00
C ASN A 160 11.26 7.26 19.56
N LEU A 161 10.31 6.89 18.69
CA LEU A 161 8.98 6.43 19.11
C LEU A 161 9.06 5.19 19.99
N PHE A 162 9.90 4.24 19.59
CA PHE A 162 9.97 2.93 20.23
C PHE A 162 10.55 3.04 21.64
N GLU A 163 11.64 3.77 21.81
CA GLU A 163 12.29 4.02 23.10
C GLU A 163 11.38 4.78 24.06
N HIS A 164 10.61 5.76 23.55
CA HIS A 164 9.60 6.46 24.35
C HIS A 164 8.53 5.50 24.90
N HIS A 165 8.21 4.45 24.15
CA HIS A 165 7.31 3.38 24.58
C HIS A 165 8.03 2.25 25.32
N GLY A 166 9.28 2.41 25.76
CA GLY A 166 10.03 1.37 26.47
C GLY A 166 10.31 0.11 25.64
N ILE A 167 10.16 0.19 24.32
CA ILE A 167 10.49 -0.89 23.40
C ILE A 167 12.01 -0.93 23.27
N LYS A 168 12.60 -2.12 23.45
CA LYS A 168 14.04 -2.32 23.34
C LYS A 168 14.45 -2.37 21.88
N VAL A 169 14.95 -1.26 21.34
CA VAL A 169 15.52 -1.23 19.99
C VAL A 169 16.86 -1.97 19.98
N VAL A 170 17.02 -2.91 19.05
CA VAL A 170 18.21 -3.73 18.86
C VAL A 170 18.69 -3.67 17.41
N THR A 171 19.95 -4.06 17.17
CA THR A 171 20.52 -4.08 15.82
C THR A 171 19.91 -5.19 14.95
N THR A 172 20.26 -5.19 13.66
CA THR A 172 19.74 -6.17 12.71
C THR A 172 20.15 -7.59 13.06
N ILE A 173 19.31 -8.55 12.70
CA ILE A 173 19.61 -9.98 12.82
C ILE A 173 20.71 -10.35 11.82
N ASP A 174 21.78 -10.97 12.30
CA ASP A 174 22.85 -11.56 11.48
C ASP A 174 22.51 -13.02 11.13
N SER A 175 22.19 -13.82 12.15
CA SER A 175 21.84 -15.23 11.99
C SER A 175 20.94 -15.72 13.13
N ILE A 176 20.29 -16.86 12.91
CA ILE A 176 19.42 -17.52 13.88
C ILE A 176 19.86 -18.97 14.01
N ASP A 177 19.85 -19.51 15.23
CA ASP A 177 19.90 -20.95 15.48
C ASP A 177 18.55 -21.44 16.05
N ASP A 178 18.49 -22.70 16.49
CA ASP A 178 17.28 -23.34 17.01
C ASP A 178 16.52 -22.53 18.06
N THR A 179 17.23 -21.74 18.88
CA THR A 179 16.68 -21.07 20.07
C THR A 179 17.23 -19.67 20.32
N LYS A 180 18.26 -19.26 19.59
CA LYS A 180 18.92 -17.97 19.76
C LYS A 180 18.97 -17.16 18.48
N ILE A 181 18.92 -15.85 18.64
CA ILE A 181 18.99 -14.86 17.58
C ILE A 181 20.28 -14.07 17.78
N HIS A 182 21.20 -14.19 16.82
CA HIS A 182 22.47 -13.50 16.81
C HIS A 182 22.32 -12.18 16.06
N LEU A 183 22.59 -11.07 16.75
CA LEU A 183 22.50 -9.73 16.19
C LEU A 183 23.84 -9.28 15.63
N SER A 184 23.80 -8.32 14.71
CA SER A 184 24.97 -7.82 13.99
C SER A 184 26.04 -7.15 14.86
N ASP A 185 25.71 -6.78 16.10
CA ASP A 185 26.66 -6.23 17.08
C ASP A 185 27.27 -7.31 18.01
N GLY A 186 26.95 -8.59 17.78
CA GLY A 186 27.40 -9.72 18.61
C GLY A 186 26.49 -10.01 19.81
N THR A 187 25.44 -9.22 20.05
CA THR A 187 24.43 -9.52 21.06
C THR A 187 23.65 -10.76 20.67
N VAL A 188 23.29 -11.58 21.66
CA VAL A 188 22.48 -12.78 21.47
C VAL A 188 21.19 -12.64 22.27
N LEU A 189 20.05 -12.85 21.61
CA LEU A 189 18.75 -12.99 22.26
C LEU A 189 18.44 -14.49 22.36
N ASP A 190 18.33 -15.04 23.56
CA ASP A 190 18.13 -16.47 23.81
C ASP A 190 16.80 -16.80 24.49
N ASP A 191 15.91 -15.82 24.57
CA ASP A 191 14.66 -15.90 25.30
C ASP A 191 13.46 -15.42 24.49
N VAL A 192 13.52 -15.44 23.16
CA VAL A 192 12.40 -15.01 22.29
C VAL A 192 11.43 -16.17 22.05
N ASP A 193 10.14 -15.96 22.31
CA ASP A 193 9.09 -16.93 22.02
C ASP A 193 8.58 -16.78 20.57
N THR A 194 8.42 -15.53 20.13
CA THR A 194 7.78 -15.19 18.84
C THR A 194 8.57 -14.12 18.09
N ILE A 195 8.94 -14.41 16.84
CA ILE A 195 9.47 -13.43 15.89
C ILE A 195 8.33 -12.95 14.99
N VAL A 196 8.11 -11.64 14.94
CA VAL A 196 7.07 -11.01 14.12
C VAL A 196 7.72 -10.13 13.05
N PHE A 197 7.59 -10.53 11.80
CA PHE A 197 8.06 -9.77 10.65
C PHE A 197 7.08 -8.64 10.30
N ALA A 198 7.51 -7.40 10.47
CA ALA A 198 6.84 -6.17 10.04
C ALA A 198 7.61 -5.53 8.87
N THR A 199 8.03 -6.37 7.92
CA THR A 199 9.00 -6.07 6.85
C THR A 199 8.35 -5.73 5.50
N GLY A 200 7.03 -5.54 5.49
CA GLY A 200 6.27 -5.12 4.32
C GLY A 200 5.84 -6.29 3.43
N TYR A 201 5.58 -6.00 2.16
CA TYR A 201 4.95 -6.93 1.23
C TYR A 201 5.63 -6.88 -0.14
N PHE A 202 5.38 -7.92 -0.94
CA PHE A 202 5.73 -7.93 -2.36
C PHE A 202 4.51 -7.54 -3.21
N TYR A 203 4.78 -6.84 -4.31
CA TYR A 203 3.82 -6.74 -5.39
C TYR A 203 3.73 -8.09 -6.11
N SER A 204 2.51 -8.62 -6.26
CA SER A 204 2.31 -9.94 -6.83
C SER A 204 1.03 -9.99 -7.66
N TYR A 205 1.17 -10.34 -8.94
CA TYR A 205 0.07 -10.47 -9.91
C TYR A 205 0.29 -11.71 -10.78
N PRO A 206 0.29 -12.93 -10.18
CA PRO A 206 0.68 -14.15 -10.89
C PRO A 206 -0.23 -14.47 -12.08
N PHE A 207 -1.51 -14.07 -11.99
CA PHE A 207 -2.50 -14.21 -13.06
C PHE A 207 -2.19 -13.38 -14.32
N LEU A 208 -1.21 -12.47 -14.30
CA LEU A 208 -0.79 -11.70 -15.48
C LEU A 208 0.49 -12.23 -16.15
N SER A 209 1.04 -13.34 -15.67
CA SER A 209 2.35 -13.86 -16.10
C SER A 209 2.44 -14.20 -17.59
N LYS A 210 1.31 -14.45 -18.26
CA LYS A 210 1.23 -14.77 -19.69
C LYS A 210 1.02 -13.56 -20.60
N VAL A 211 0.58 -12.42 -20.04
CA VAL A 211 0.25 -11.20 -20.79
C VAL A 211 1.20 -10.03 -20.48
N ARG A 212 2.06 -10.19 -19.47
CA ARG A 212 3.09 -9.22 -19.10
C ARG A 212 4.45 -9.89 -19.05
N PRO A 213 5.52 -9.20 -19.46
CA PRO A 213 6.86 -9.76 -19.37
C PRO A 213 7.23 -10.03 -17.91
N SER A 214 7.76 -11.23 -17.66
CA SER A 214 8.41 -11.57 -16.39
C SER A 214 9.74 -10.82 -16.28
N ARG A 215 9.68 -9.52 -15.98
CA ARG A 215 10.88 -8.76 -15.60
C ARG A 215 11.26 -9.20 -14.18
N ALA A 216 12.50 -9.64 -14.01
CA ALA A 216 13.05 -10.05 -12.72
C ALA A 216 13.11 -8.83 -11.78
N THR A 217 12.04 -8.60 -11.02
CA THR A 217 12.08 -7.72 -9.85
C THR A 217 12.13 -8.62 -8.61
N CYS A 218 12.77 -8.16 -7.54
CA CYS A 218 12.75 -8.83 -6.25
C CYS A 218 11.39 -8.69 -5.53
N GLY A 219 10.29 -8.62 -6.29
CA GLY A 219 8.92 -8.34 -5.83
C GLY A 219 8.71 -6.91 -5.30
N GLY A 220 9.74 -6.05 -5.32
CA GLY A 220 9.68 -4.68 -4.81
C GLY A 220 8.98 -3.68 -5.71
N ARG A 221 8.64 -4.07 -6.94
CA ARG A 221 8.09 -3.19 -7.98
C ARG A 221 7.28 -3.96 -9.02
N VAL A 222 6.31 -3.26 -9.61
CA VAL A 222 5.61 -3.64 -10.84
C VAL A 222 6.26 -2.91 -12.02
N PRO A 223 7.07 -3.60 -12.84
CA PRO A 223 7.76 -2.97 -13.95
C PRO A 223 6.80 -2.73 -15.12
N GLY A 224 7.16 -1.77 -15.98
CA GLY A 224 6.39 -1.44 -17.19
C GLY A 224 5.07 -0.72 -16.91
N LEU A 225 5.00 0.08 -15.83
CA LEU A 225 3.83 0.90 -15.51
C LEU A 225 4.12 2.39 -15.66
N TYR A 226 3.57 3.01 -16.70
CA TYR A 226 3.61 4.46 -16.88
C TYR A 226 2.68 5.14 -15.86
N GLN A 227 3.18 6.18 -15.20
CA GLN A 227 2.48 6.86 -14.10
C GLN A 227 1.97 5.92 -13.00
N HIS A 228 2.61 4.75 -12.82
CA HIS A 228 2.16 3.70 -11.90
C HIS A 228 0.76 3.10 -12.22
N ILE A 229 0.16 3.45 -13.36
CA ILE A 229 -1.23 3.12 -13.71
C ILE A 229 -1.27 2.30 -15.00
N PHE A 230 -0.69 2.82 -16.09
CA PHE A 230 -0.91 2.28 -17.43
C PHE A 230 0.15 1.24 -17.79
N ASP A 231 -0.27 0.07 -18.25
CA ASP A 231 0.67 -0.94 -18.70
C ASP A 231 1.30 -0.55 -20.04
N ILE A 232 2.62 -0.33 -20.06
CA ILE A 232 3.35 0.12 -21.25
C ILE A 232 3.28 -0.93 -22.38
N HIS A 233 3.12 -2.21 -22.03
CA HIS A 233 3.05 -3.31 -23.00
C HIS A 233 1.62 -3.54 -23.54
N ASN A 234 0.61 -3.08 -22.80
CA ASN A 234 -0.80 -3.31 -23.06
C ASN A 234 -1.65 -2.04 -22.76
N PRO A 235 -1.30 -0.86 -23.29
CA PRO A 235 -1.90 0.41 -22.87
C PRO A 235 -3.42 0.49 -23.10
N ASP A 236 -3.90 -0.21 -24.14
CA ASP A 236 -5.30 -0.25 -24.51
C ASP A 236 -6.08 -1.38 -23.84
N SER A 237 -5.48 -2.18 -22.94
CA SER A 237 -6.16 -3.37 -22.40
C SER A 237 -5.86 -3.68 -20.94
N ILE A 238 -4.75 -3.20 -20.36
CA ILE A 238 -4.41 -3.44 -18.96
C ILE A 238 -4.02 -2.13 -18.27
N ALA A 239 -4.67 -1.84 -17.14
CA ALA A 239 -4.31 -0.74 -16.26
C ALA A 239 -4.34 -1.20 -14.79
N PHE A 240 -3.69 -0.45 -13.91
CA PHE A 240 -3.57 -0.73 -12.49
C PHE A 240 -4.12 0.44 -11.67
N VAL A 241 -4.87 0.12 -10.62
CA VAL A 241 -5.33 1.07 -9.62
C VAL A 241 -4.86 0.60 -8.25
N GLY A 242 -4.22 1.50 -7.50
CA GLY A 242 -3.76 1.22 -6.14
C GLY A 242 -2.37 0.59 -6.02
N VAL A 243 -1.54 0.71 -7.06
CA VAL A 243 -0.11 0.32 -6.98
C VAL A 243 0.72 1.35 -6.20
N VAL A 244 0.35 2.63 -6.26
CA VAL A 244 1.08 3.70 -5.58
C VAL A 244 0.97 3.56 -4.07
N ASN A 245 2.13 3.50 -3.41
CA ASN A 245 2.26 3.64 -1.97
C ASN A 245 2.53 5.11 -1.61
N GLY A 246 1.45 5.87 -1.51
CA GLY A 246 1.43 7.25 -1.05
C GLY A 246 0.24 7.44 -0.12
N SER A 247 0.41 8.24 0.93
CA SER A 247 -0.72 8.73 1.73
C SER A 247 -1.73 9.45 0.82
N LEU A 248 -2.99 9.60 1.25
CA LEU A 248 -4.11 10.04 0.38
C LEU A 248 -4.49 8.99 -0.68
N SER A 249 -4.51 7.72 -0.27
CA SER A 249 -4.66 6.58 -1.15
C SER A 249 -5.98 6.61 -1.92
N TRP A 250 -7.11 6.89 -1.27
CA TRP A 250 -8.43 6.96 -1.90
C TRP A 250 -8.48 7.95 -3.06
N LEU A 251 -8.02 9.19 -2.84
CA LEU A 251 -7.94 10.23 -3.87
C LEU A 251 -7.04 9.79 -5.03
N THR A 252 -5.89 9.19 -4.72
CA THR A 252 -5.00 8.64 -5.74
C THR A 252 -5.68 7.54 -6.56
N TRP A 253 -6.42 6.64 -5.92
CA TRP A 253 -7.11 5.54 -6.57
C TRP A 253 -8.26 6.02 -7.45
N GLU A 254 -9.09 6.94 -6.95
CA GLU A 254 -10.17 7.55 -7.73
C GLU A 254 -9.61 8.26 -8.96
N LYS A 255 -8.53 9.03 -8.80
CA LYS A 255 -7.91 9.75 -9.91
C LYS A 255 -7.34 8.82 -10.96
N SER A 256 -6.67 7.75 -10.53
CA SER A 256 -6.22 6.68 -11.43
C SER A 256 -7.39 6.05 -12.17
N ALA A 257 -8.46 5.69 -11.48
CA ALA A 257 -9.64 5.08 -12.08
C ALA A 257 -10.33 6.01 -13.10
N PHE A 258 -10.43 7.30 -12.79
CA PHE A 258 -11.01 8.29 -13.69
C PHE A 258 -10.16 8.47 -14.97
N LEU A 259 -8.83 8.55 -14.84
CA LEU A 259 -7.95 8.62 -16.01
C LEU A 259 -8.02 7.37 -16.88
N VAL A 260 -8.12 6.18 -16.29
CA VAL A 260 -8.34 4.94 -17.02
C VAL A 260 -9.66 5.01 -17.81
N ALA A 261 -10.74 5.50 -17.19
CA ALA A 261 -12.02 5.68 -17.87
C ALA A 261 -11.95 6.71 -19.01
N LEU A 262 -11.22 7.82 -18.84
CA LEU A 262 -11.00 8.80 -19.91
C LEU A 262 -10.20 8.22 -21.07
N LEU A 263 -9.16 7.42 -20.78
CA LEU A 263 -8.32 6.81 -21.81
C LEU A 263 -9.14 5.83 -22.65
N TRP A 264 -9.84 4.89 -22.00
CA TRP A 264 -10.57 3.84 -22.72
C TRP A 264 -11.90 4.33 -23.34
N SER A 265 -12.41 5.51 -22.92
CA SER A 265 -13.48 6.21 -23.65
C SER A 265 -12.98 7.10 -24.79
N GLY A 266 -11.66 7.14 -25.04
CA GLY A 266 -11.05 7.92 -26.13
C GLY A 266 -11.00 9.43 -25.88
N LYS A 267 -11.25 9.88 -24.65
CA LYS A 267 -11.25 11.30 -24.26
C LYS A 267 -9.84 11.86 -24.01
N ILE A 268 -8.87 10.98 -23.70
CA ILE A 268 -7.45 11.34 -23.59
C ILE A 268 -6.60 10.33 -24.37
N ARG A 269 -5.32 10.65 -24.56
CA ARG A 269 -4.34 9.76 -25.18
C ARG A 269 -3.07 9.73 -24.33
N LEU A 270 -2.47 8.55 -24.22
CA LEU A 270 -1.14 8.42 -23.62
C LEU A 270 -0.06 8.95 -24.58
N PRO A 271 1.08 9.42 -24.05
CA PRO A 271 2.22 9.75 -24.90
C PRO A 271 2.76 8.48 -25.61
N PRO A 272 3.57 8.65 -26.67
CA PRO A 272 4.22 7.52 -27.36
C PRO A 272 4.96 6.60 -26.39
N LYS A 273 5.03 5.32 -26.74
CA LYS A 273 5.61 4.28 -25.87
C LYS A 273 7.02 4.63 -25.41
N GLU A 274 7.83 5.22 -26.28
CA GLU A 274 9.21 5.64 -25.99
C GLU A 274 9.26 6.67 -24.85
N ALA A 275 8.30 7.61 -24.81
CA ALA A 275 8.21 8.60 -23.74
C ALA A 275 7.75 7.97 -22.41
N GLN A 276 6.90 6.94 -22.47
CA GLN A 276 6.49 6.18 -21.29
C GLN A 276 7.65 5.36 -20.69
N GLU A 277 8.43 4.68 -21.54
CA GLU A 277 9.62 3.94 -21.14
C GLU A 277 10.71 4.87 -20.59
N GLU A 278 10.85 6.05 -21.20
CA GLU A 278 11.76 7.10 -20.73
C GLU A 278 11.37 7.64 -19.34
N TRP A 279 10.08 7.82 -19.08
CA TRP A 279 9.57 8.18 -17.74
C TRP A 279 9.92 7.10 -16.71
N GLU A 280 9.73 5.81 -17.04
CA GLU A 280 10.09 4.69 -16.15
C GLU A 280 11.59 4.70 -15.85
N ARG A 281 12.43 4.89 -16.89
CA ARG A 281 13.89 4.93 -16.77
C ARG A 281 14.37 6.07 -15.87
N LYS A 282 13.91 7.31 -16.13
CA LYS A 282 14.27 8.49 -15.33
C LYS A 282 13.93 8.32 -13.85
N ARG A 283 12.78 7.71 -13.56
CA ARG A 283 12.41 7.42 -12.18
C ARG A 283 13.35 6.40 -11.54
N LEU A 284 13.72 5.32 -12.23
CA LEU A 284 14.70 4.34 -11.71
C LEU A 284 16.10 4.92 -11.46
N GLU A 285 16.46 6.02 -12.12
CA GLU A 285 17.72 6.74 -11.86
C GLU A 285 17.69 7.55 -10.57
N THR A 286 16.49 7.95 -10.12
CA THR A 286 16.30 8.82 -8.95
C THR A 286 15.85 8.07 -7.70
N VAL A 287 15.28 6.87 -7.85
CA VAL A 287 14.81 6.06 -6.71
C VAL A 287 15.27 4.61 -6.83
N GLN A 288 15.51 3.98 -5.68
CA GLN A 288 15.76 2.54 -5.62
C GLN A 288 14.57 1.75 -6.18
N ASP A 289 14.82 0.63 -6.84
CA ASP A 289 13.79 -0.21 -7.49
C ASP A 289 12.62 -0.54 -6.52
N SER A 290 12.94 -0.99 -5.30
CA SER A 290 11.95 -1.30 -4.25
C SER A 290 11.13 -0.11 -3.72
N ARG A 291 11.50 1.12 -4.10
CA ARG A 291 10.86 2.37 -3.70
C ARG A 291 10.15 3.06 -4.86
N PHE A 292 10.15 2.44 -6.05
CA PHE A 292 9.64 3.06 -7.27
C PHE A 292 8.18 3.50 -7.16
N HIS A 293 7.30 2.70 -6.56
CA HIS A 293 5.91 3.10 -6.38
C HIS A 293 5.65 3.89 -5.09
N VAL A 294 6.70 4.24 -4.33
CA VAL A 294 6.54 4.98 -3.08
C VAL A 294 6.64 6.47 -3.35
N LEU A 295 5.68 7.23 -2.83
CA LEU A 295 5.65 8.70 -2.83
C LEU A 295 5.86 9.19 -1.38
N PRO A 296 7.12 9.23 -0.90
CA PRO A 296 7.40 9.40 0.52
C PRO A 296 7.11 10.80 1.03
N THR A 297 7.30 11.84 0.21
CA THR A 297 7.12 13.24 0.61
C THR A 297 5.83 13.83 0.06
N GLN A 298 5.45 15.01 0.56
CA GLN A 298 4.31 15.74 0.00
C GLN A 298 4.61 16.26 -1.41
N PRO A 299 5.79 16.89 -1.70
CA PRO A 299 6.15 17.27 -3.06
C PRO A 299 6.05 16.13 -4.08
N ASP A 300 6.47 14.91 -3.73
CA ASP A 300 6.37 13.75 -4.63
C ASP A 300 4.91 13.46 -5.03
N ARG A 301 3.96 13.65 -4.12
CA ARG A 301 2.53 13.42 -4.37
C ARG A 301 1.92 14.54 -5.20
N ILE A 302 2.34 15.78 -4.95
CA ILE A 302 1.92 16.96 -5.73
C ILE A 302 2.37 16.79 -7.18
N LEU A 303 3.66 16.53 -7.39
CA LEU A 303 4.21 16.33 -8.73
C LEU A 303 3.52 15.18 -9.45
N PHE A 304 3.36 14.04 -8.78
CA PHE A 304 2.62 12.91 -9.36
C PHE A 304 1.20 13.31 -9.78
N TRP A 305 0.46 14.03 -8.93
CA TRP A 305 -0.87 14.48 -9.30
C TRP A 305 -0.88 15.52 -10.41
N ASP A 306 0.11 16.40 -10.47
CA ASP A 306 0.25 17.38 -11.55
C ASP A 306 0.50 16.68 -12.89
N GLU A 307 1.42 15.71 -12.93
CA GLU A 307 1.66 14.86 -14.10
C GLU A 307 0.38 14.11 -14.55
N LEU A 308 -0.42 13.63 -13.60
CA LEU A 308 -1.73 13.03 -13.90
C LEU A 308 -2.73 14.04 -14.49
N ASN A 309 -2.68 15.31 -14.10
CA ASN A 309 -3.52 16.36 -14.67
C ASN A 309 -3.07 16.77 -16.06
N GLU A 310 -1.76 16.82 -16.31
CA GLU A 310 -1.20 17.11 -17.63
C GLU A 310 -1.68 16.10 -18.68
N LEU A 311 -1.76 14.82 -18.33
CA LEU A 311 -2.33 13.77 -19.20
C LEU A 311 -3.77 14.03 -19.64
N ALA A 312 -4.53 14.79 -18.85
CA ALA A 312 -5.90 15.15 -19.13
C ALA A 312 -6.07 16.66 -19.42
N ALA A 313 -5.00 17.39 -19.73
CA ALA A 313 -5.04 18.85 -19.89
C ALA A 313 -6.01 19.31 -20.99
N GLU A 314 -6.06 18.61 -22.13
CA GLU A 314 -7.01 18.89 -23.21
C GLU A 314 -8.46 18.65 -22.75
N TYR A 315 -8.70 17.55 -22.03
CA TYR A 315 -10.00 17.22 -21.47
C TYR A 315 -10.46 18.28 -20.47
N LEU A 316 -9.57 18.67 -19.55
CA LEU A 316 -9.79 19.73 -18.57
C LEU A 316 -10.11 21.08 -19.24
N SER A 317 -9.48 21.37 -20.37
CA SER A 317 -9.69 22.62 -21.11
C SER A 317 -11.02 22.65 -21.89
N SER A 318 -11.68 21.50 -22.05
CA SER A 318 -12.95 21.39 -22.82
C SER A 318 -14.18 21.92 -22.08
N GLY A 319 -14.07 22.23 -20.78
CA GLY A 319 -15.21 22.63 -19.95
C GLY A 319 -16.14 21.47 -19.57
N ALA A 320 -15.62 20.24 -19.55
CA ALA A 320 -16.35 19.04 -19.15
C ALA A 320 -16.94 19.18 -17.74
N LEU A 321 -18.20 18.77 -17.55
CA LEU A 321 -18.93 18.93 -16.29
C LEU A 321 -18.55 17.89 -15.22
N ASP A 322 -17.84 16.83 -15.59
CA ASP A 322 -17.47 15.68 -14.73
C ASP A 322 -15.99 15.69 -14.31
N ASP A 323 -15.25 16.78 -14.57
CA ASP A 323 -13.80 16.84 -14.36
C ASP A 323 -13.34 17.30 -12.97
N GLY A 324 -14.29 17.43 -12.03
CA GLY A 324 -14.05 17.91 -10.66
C GLY A 324 -12.96 17.12 -9.93
N LEU A 325 -12.83 15.81 -10.20
CA LEU A 325 -11.80 14.95 -9.62
C LEU A 325 -10.37 15.25 -10.12
N LEU A 326 -10.24 15.76 -11.35
CA LEU A 326 -8.96 16.16 -11.93
C LEU A 326 -8.58 17.60 -11.53
N ARG A 327 -9.57 18.47 -11.37
CA ARG A 327 -9.37 19.88 -10.98
C ARG A 327 -9.16 20.08 -9.49
N SER A 328 -9.68 19.18 -8.65
CA SER A 328 -9.55 19.29 -7.20
C SER A 328 -8.14 18.86 -6.78
N TYR A 329 -7.20 19.81 -6.78
CA TYR A 329 -6.08 19.67 -5.85
C TYR A 329 -6.64 19.93 -4.45
N PRO A 330 -6.67 18.93 -3.56
CA PRO A 330 -7.32 19.02 -2.26
C PRO A 330 -6.42 19.77 -1.27
N PHE A 331 -6.06 21.03 -1.58
CA PHE A 331 -5.11 21.84 -0.80
C PHE A 331 -5.54 21.93 0.66
N GLU A 332 -6.83 22.18 0.90
CA GLU A 332 -7.42 22.26 2.22
C GLU A 332 -7.27 20.94 3.00
N TRP A 333 -7.49 19.81 2.32
CA TRP A 333 -7.31 18.47 2.89
C TRP A 333 -5.85 18.15 3.18
N VAL A 334 -4.92 18.61 2.34
CA VAL A 334 -3.48 18.50 2.61
C VAL A 334 -3.10 19.34 3.84
N VAL A 335 -3.63 20.57 3.95
CA VAL A 335 -3.43 21.43 5.13
C VAL A 335 -4.04 20.79 6.38
N GLU A 336 -5.23 20.20 6.29
CA GLU A 336 -5.88 19.49 7.39
C GLU A 336 -5.11 18.22 7.79
N LEU A 337 -4.60 17.44 6.82
CA LEU A 337 -3.74 16.31 7.09
C LEU A 337 -2.46 16.76 7.84
N LEU A 338 -1.87 17.88 7.43
CA LEU A 338 -0.69 18.44 8.09
C LEU A 338 -1.01 18.91 9.52
N SER A 339 -2.16 19.55 9.75
CA SER A 339 -2.58 19.98 11.09
C SER A 339 -2.97 18.79 11.99
N SER A 340 -3.39 17.67 11.41
CA SER A 340 -3.69 16.43 12.16
C SER A 340 -2.44 15.75 12.77
N ARG A 341 -1.23 16.21 12.45
CA ARG A 341 0.02 15.63 12.97
C ARG A 341 0.07 15.62 14.50
N ASP A 342 -0.39 16.69 15.13
CA ASP A 342 -0.42 16.80 16.59
C ASP A 342 -1.41 15.80 17.19
N SER A 343 -2.57 15.61 16.56
CA SER A 343 -3.50 14.56 16.92
C SER A 343 -2.89 13.17 16.76
N LYS A 344 -2.11 12.91 15.71
CA LYS A 344 -1.40 11.64 15.50
C LYS A 344 -0.34 11.39 16.59
N LEU A 345 0.44 12.41 16.94
CA LEU A 345 1.44 12.33 18.01
C LEU A 345 0.77 12.05 19.35
N LYS A 346 -0.32 12.78 19.66
CA LYS A 346 -1.12 12.56 20.87
C LYS A 346 -1.72 11.16 20.91
N HIS A 347 -2.22 10.65 19.79
CA HIS A 347 -2.75 9.28 19.68
C HIS A 347 -1.70 8.24 20.06
N TYR A 348 -0.46 8.41 19.59
CA TYR A 348 0.67 7.56 19.98
C TYR A 348 1.29 7.93 21.33
N GLY A 349 0.70 8.83 22.12
CA GLY A 349 1.24 9.25 23.41
C GLY A 349 2.62 9.90 23.33
N LEU A 350 3.01 10.46 22.19
CA LEU A 350 4.28 11.16 22.00
C LEU A 350 4.16 12.63 22.41
N PRO A 351 5.23 13.25 22.94
CA PRO A 351 5.24 14.67 23.25
C PRO A 351 5.04 15.50 21.97
N LEU A 352 4.27 16.58 22.09
CA LEU A 352 4.19 17.60 21.05
C LEU A 352 5.51 18.36 21.05
N ASP A 353 6.27 18.26 19.97
CA ASP A 353 7.54 18.98 19.82
C ASP A 353 7.22 20.46 19.57
N SER A 354 7.36 21.30 20.61
CA SER A 354 7.00 22.72 20.58
C SER A 354 7.82 23.55 19.58
N ASP A 355 8.91 23.00 19.04
CA ASP A 355 9.89 23.74 18.22
C ASP A 355 9.89 23.39 16.71
N LYS A 356 9.01 22.50 16.23
CA LYS A 356 8.93 22.15 14.79
C LYS A 356 7.64 22.61 14.09
N GLY A 357 7.07 23.71 14.57
CA GLY A 357 5.94 24.41 13.96
C GLY A 357 6.30 25.37 12.81
N LYS A 358 7.43 25.18 12.11
CA LYS A 358 7.70 25.88 10.85
C LYS A 358 8.02 24.87 9.77
N ILE A 359 7.05 24.62 8.90
CA ILE A 359 7.33 24.20 7.54
C ILE A 359 8.14 25.35 6.93
N SER A 360 9.46 25.20 6.92
CA SER A 360 10.31 25.96 6.02
C SER A 360 9.95 25.51 4.61
N LEU A 361 8.98 26.18 3.98
CA LEU A 361 8.89 26.24 2.53
C LEU A 361 10.12 27.03 2.08
N GLY A 362 11.27 26.35 2.01
CA GLY A 362 12.45 26.87 1.33
C GLY A 362 12.06 27.03 -0.13
N VAL A 363 11.98 28.29 -0.55
CA VAL A 363 11.80 28.73 -1.94
C VAL A 363 12.86 28.11 -2.84
#